data_AF-A0A496UIS0-F1
#
_entry.id   AF-A0A496UIS0-F1
#
_cell.length_a   1.000
_cell.length_b   1.000
_cell.length_c   1.000
_cell.angle_alpha   90.00
_cell.angle_beta   90.00
_cell.angle_gamma   90.00
#
_symmetry.space_group_name_H-M   'P 1'
#
loop_
_entity.id
_entity.type
_entity.pdbx_description
1 polymer ?
#
loop_
_entity_poly.entity_id
_entity_poly.type
_entity_poly.pdbx_seq_one_letter_code
_entity_poly.pdbx_strand_id
1 'polypeptide(L)'
;MKTILSILVLGLLPVEMYADQTMIPEPAIMQFIVNFDREISGLMDAYLEAVPECPVYPDTPVRLWVLDLAWIRADGAICEAETLAAVFPDSIAEAWLSYLDASAAYLRVFSDIQRTYHETVVPDHSVCIELENELLIADSLWRHYEMNLFKMFTEEEIL
;
A
#
# COMPACT_ATOMS: atom_id res chain seq x y z
N MET A 1 44.16 44.35 35.89
CA MET A 1 43.03 44.11 36.81
C MET A 1 41.81 44.84 36.28
N LYS A 2 40.66 44.16 36.33
CA LYS A 2 39.31 44.55 35.88
C LYS A 2 39.04 44.30 34.39
N THR A 3 37.93 43.72 33.94
CA THR A 3 36.85 42.89 34.51
C THR A 3 36.15 42.31 33.28
N ILE A 4 35.86 41.01 33.27
CA ILE A 4 35.00 40.34 32.28
C ILE A 4 33.53 40.66 32.61
N LEU A 5 32.68 40.59 31.58
CA LEU A 5 31.21 40.37 31.55
C LEU A 5 30.36 41.60 31.18
N SER A 6 29.89 41.58 29.93
CA SER A 6 28.60 42.16 29.51
C SER A 6 28.14 41.40 28.27
N ILE A 7 27.54 40.22 28.47
CA ILE A 7 26.68 39.55 27.50
C ILE A 7 25.25 39.88 27.92
N LEU A 8 24.59 40.74 27.15
CA LEU A 8 23.15 40.94 27.19
C LEU A 8 22.77 41.71 25.93
N VAL A 9 22.35 40.98 24.90
CA VAL A 9 21.09 41.12 24.15
C VAL A 9 21.12 39.98 23.13
N LEU A 10 20.77 38.77 23.57
CA LEU A 10 20.25 37.77 22.64
C LEU A 10 18.84 38.23 22.32
N GLY A 11 18.72 38.94 21.19
CA GLY A 11 17.44 39.26 20.60
C GLY A 11 16.68 37.95 20.39
N LEU A 12 15.54 37.86 21.07
CA LEU A 12 14.47 36.93 20.77
C LEU A 12 14.05 37.18 19.32
N LEU A 13 14.69 36.50 18.37
CA LEU A 13 14.09 36.28 17.07
C LEU A 13 12.94 35.30 17.31
N PRO A 14 11.69 35.66 17.01
CA PRO A 14 10.64 34.66 16.99
C PRO A 14 11.05 33.67 15.91
N VAL A 15 11.24 32.41 16.31
CA VAL A 15 11.26 31.31 15.37
C VAL A 15 9.84 31.23 14.83
N GLU A 16 9.56 31.99 13.78
CA GLU A 16 8.48 31.66 12.86
C GLU A 16 8.89 30.34 12.21
N MET A 17 8.60 29.24 12.91
CA MET A 17 8.41 27.96 12.26
C MET A 17 7.21 28.16 11.34
N TYR A 18 7.51 28.51 10.08
CA TYR A 18 6.64 28.19 8.97
C TYR A 18 6.41 26.68 9.03
N ALA A 19 5.34 26.27 9.72
CA ALA A 19 4.59 25.11 9.31
C ALA A 19 4.05 25.48 7.93
N ASP A 20 4.87 25.27 6.90
CA ASP A 20 4.38 25.10 5.55
C ASP A 20 3.64 23.77 5.56
N GLN A 21 2.43 23.79 6.13
CA GLN A 21 1.39 22.84 5.80
C GLN A 21 1.09 23.11 4.34
N THR A 22 1.90 22.55 3.44
CA THR A 22 1.52 22.40 2.05
C THR A 22 0.34 21.45 2.07
N MET A 23 -0.84 22.02 2.29
CA MET A 23 -2.13 21.37 2.21
C MET A 23 -2.16 20.73 0.82
N ILE A 24 -1.97 19.42 0.76
CA ILE A 24 -2.04 18.70 -0.51
C ILE A 24 -3.46 18.95 -1.03
N PRO A 25 -3.63 19.51 -2.23
CA PRO A 25 -4.95 19.81 -2.74
C PRO A 25 -5.77 18.51 -2.77
N GLU A 26 -6.99 18.55 -2.24
CA GLU A 26 -7.92 17.42 -2.14
C GLU A 26 -8.05 16.60 -3.45
N PRO A 27 -8.08 17.21 -4.66
CA PRO A 27 -8.03 16.45 -5.92
C PRO A 27 -6.78 15.58 -6.11
N ALA A 28 -5.63 15.98 -5.56
CA ALA A 28 -4.39 15.22 -5.63
C ALA A 28 -4.38 14.04 -4.63
N ILE A 29 -5.00 14.21 -3.45
CA ILE A 29 -5.17 13.11 -2.48
C ILE A 29 -6.09 12.03 -3.08
N MET A 30 -7.21 12.43 -3.68
CA MET A 30 -8.11 11.46 -4.30
C MET A 30 -7.50 10.73 -5.47
N GLN A 31 -6.76 11.44 -6.34
CA GLN A 31 -6.04 10.80 -7.43
C GLN A 31 -4.99 9.82 -6.90
N PHE A 32 -4.33 10.14 -5.78
CA PHE A 32 -3.39 9.23 -5.13
C PHE A 32 -4.11 7.96 -4.64
N ILE A 33 -5.22 8.08 -3.92
CA ILE A 33 -6.00 6.94 -3.41
C ILE A 33 -6.45 6.03 -4.56
N VAL A 34 -6.98 6.60 -5.64
CA VAL A 34 -7.41 5.83 -6.81
C VAL A 34 -6.24 5.13 -7.51
N ASN A 35 -5.09 5.79 -7.61
CA ASN A 35 -3.90 5.17 -8.18
C ASN A 35 -3.39 4.03 -7.29
N PHE A 36 -3.37 4.24 -5.98
CA PHE A 36 -3.02 3.23 -5.00
C PHE A 36 -3.91 2.00 -5.15
N ASP A 37 -5.24 2.18 -5.09
CA ASP A 37 -6.21 1.09 -5.22
C ASP A 37 -6.04 0.34 -6.56
N ARG A 38 -5.74 1.06 -7.65
CA ARG A 38 -5.45 0.46 -8.95
C ARG A 38 -4.22 -0.44 -8.93
N GLU A 39 -3.13 -0.02 -8.28
CA GLU A 39 -1.92 -0.84 -8.23
C GLU A 39 -2.11 -2.07 -7.33
N ILE A 40 -2.89 -1.97 -6.24
CA ILE A 40 -3.21 -3.13 -5.38
C ILE A 40 -4.16 -4.11 -6.10
N SER A 41 -5.27 -3.62 -6.66
CA SER A 41 -6.22 -4.46 -7.41
C SER A 41 -5.59 -5.13 -8.62
N GLY A 42 -4.62 -4.47 -9.27
CA GLY A 42 -3.87 -5.01 -10.40
C GLY A 42 -3.06 -6.28 -10.09
N LEU A 43 -2.84 -6.62 -8.81
CA LEU A 43 -2.23 -7.89 -8.42
C LEU A 43 -3.10 -9.10 -8.81
N MET A 44 -4.42 -9.00 -8.62
CA MET A 44 -5.34 -10.07 -8.98
C MET A 44 -5.39 -10.27 -10.50
N ASP A 45 -5.47 -9.18 -11.25
CA ASP A 45 -5.45 -9.23 -12.72
C ASP A 45 -4.16 -9.89 -13.22
N ALA A 46 -3.03 -9.50 -12.63
CA ALA A 46 -1.73 -10.09 -12.97
C ALA A 46 -1.65 -11.56 -12.58
N TYR A 47 -2.22 -11.98 -11.46
CA TYR A 47 -2.26 -13.38 -11.05
C TYR A 47 -3.08 -14.23 -12.02
N LEU A 48 -4.27 -13.78 -12.39
CA LEU A 48 -5.14 -14.47 -13.34
C LEU A 48 -4.50 -14.57 -14.74
N GLU A 49 -3.66 -13.59 -15.11
CA GLU A 49 -2.87 -13.63 -16.34
C GLU A 49 -1.62 -14.51 -16.22
N ALA A 50 -0.95 -14.49 -15.07
CA ALA A 50 0.39 -15.07 -14.90
C ALA A 50 0.36 -16.54 -14.49
N VAL A 51 -0.52 -16.91 -13.58
CA VAL A 51 -0.52 -18.20 -12.89
C VAL A 51 -1.45 -19.17 -13.64
N PRO A 52 -0.93 -20.23 -14.25
CA PRO A 52 -1.75 -21.19 -14.98
C PRO A 52 -2.59 -22.05 -14.04
N GLU A 53 -3.75 -22.51 -14.51
CA GLU A 53 -4.45 -23.63 -13.91
C GLU A 53 -3.53 -24.86 -13.89
N CYS A 54 -3.47 -25.58 -12.76
CA CYS A 54 -2.61 -26.76 -12.63
C CYS A 54 -3.09 -27.89 -13.58
N PRO A 55 -2.24 -28.43 -14.48
CA PRO A 55 -0.78 -28.36 -14.48
C PRO A 55 -0.17 -27.15 -15.21
N VAL A 56 1.00 -26.73 -14.70
CA VAL A 56 1.78 -25.58 -15.18
C VAL A 56 2.18 -25.73 -16.66
N TYR A 57 1.92 -24.69 -17.45
CA TYR A 57 2.29 -24.64 -18.88
C TYR A 57 3.79 -24.33 -19.06
N PRO A 58 4.42 -24.75 -20.16
CA PRO A 58 5.85 -24.49 -20.41
C PRO A 58 6.27 -23.01 -20.46
N ASP A 59 5.34 -22.10 -20.73
CA ASP A 59 5.57 -20.65 -20.83
C ASP A 59 5.38 -19.91 -19.49
N THR A 60 5.04 -20.63 -18.41
CA THR A 60 4.79 -20.07 -17.07
C THR A 60 5.91 -19.16 -16.57
N PRO A 61 7.22 -19.47 -16.73
CA PRO A 61 8.28 -18.55 -16.30
C PRO A 61 8.22 -17.16 -16.95
N VAL A 62 7.74 -17.05 -18.19
CA VAL A 62 7.57 -15.75 -18.87
C VAL A 62 6.34 -15.03 -18.34
N ARG A 63 5.28 -15.77 -18.02
CA ARG A 63 4.02 -15.23 -17.50
C ARG A 63 4.15 -14.74 -16.05
N LEU A 64 4.96 -15.40 -15.23
CA LEU A 64 5.26 -14.98 -13.84
C LEU A 64 5.88 -13.57 -13.78
N TRP A 65 6.56 -13.12 -14.83
CA TRP A 65 7.08 -11.74 -14.88
C TRP A 65 5.95 -10.70 -14.82
N VAL A 66 4.76 -10.99 -15.34
CA VAL A 66 3.60 -10.09 -15.24
C VAL A 66 3.21 -9.88 -13.78
N LEU A 67 3.19 -10.97 -13.00
CA LEU A 67 2.94 -10.92 -11.56
C LEU A 67 4.07 -10.20 -10.82
N ASP A 68 5.32 -10.44 -11.18
CA ASP A 68 6.48 -9.74 -10.59
C ASP A 68 6.41 -8.22 -10.78
N LEU A 69 6.02 -7.76 -11.97
CA LEU A 69 5.87 -6.32 -12.24
C LEU A 69 4.68 -5.71 -11.52
N ALA A 70 3.57 -6.44 -11.37
CA ALA A 70 2.44 -5.98 -10.57
C ALA A 70 2.83 -5.87 -9.09
N TRP A 71 3.55 -6.86 -8.57
CA TRP A 71 4.06 -6.87 -7.20
C TRP A 71 4.94 -5.66 -6.90
N ILE A 72 5.94 -5.37 -7.76
CA ILE A 72 6.83 -4.22 -7.57
C ILE A 72 6.06 -2.89 -7.54
N ARG A 73 5.03 -2.75 -8.39
CA ARG A 73 4.21 -1.53 -8.43
C ARG A 73 3.35 -1.37 -7.17
N ALA A 74 2.73 -2.46 -6.73
CA ALA A 74 1.94 -2.48 -5.50
C ALA A 74 2.80 -2.19 -4.26
N ASP A 75 3.99 -2.79 -4.17
CA ASP A 75 4.96 -2.54 -3.09
C ASP A 75 5.38 -1.07 -3.04
N GLY A 76 5.73 -0.48 -4.20
CA GLY A 76 6.04 0.94 -4.29
C GLY A 76 4.87 1.84 -3.86
N ALA A 77 3.64 1.51 -4.28
CA ALA A 77 2.45 2.26 -3.90
C ALA A 77 2.18 2.19 -2.38
N ILE A 78 2.41 1.04 -1.73
CA ILE A 78 2.31 0.89 -0.27
C ILE A 78 3.32 1.78 0.44
N CYS A 79 4.58 1.78 0.00
CA CYS A 79 5.60 2.66 0.60
C CYS A 79 5.23 4.15 0.50
N GLU A 80 4.64 4.59 -0.61
CA GLU A 80 4.18 5.97 -0.76
C GLU A 80 2.97 6.28 0.16
N ALA A 81 2.08 5.30 0.36
CA ALA A 81 0.83 5.41 1.09
C ALA A 81 0.99 5.53 2.63
N GLU A 82 2.11 5.06 3.20
CA GLU A 82 2.36 5.06 4.65
C GLU A 82 2.26 6.45 5.29
N THR A 83 2.57 7.50 4.51
CA THR A 83 2.60 8.88 5.03
C THR A 83 1.24 9.59 4.97
N LEU A 84 0.25 9.00 4.29
CA LEU A 84 -1.02 9.68 3.99
C LEU A 84 -1.98 9.70 5.18
N ALA A 85 -1.83 8.83 6.18
CA ALA A 85 -2.70 8.81 7.36
C ALA A 85 -2.75 10.17 8.08
N ALA A 86 -1.62 10.91 8.09
CA ALA A 86 -1.48 12.17 8.81
C ALA A 86 -2.30 13.33 8.22
N VAL A 87 -2.83 13.20 7.00
CA VAL A 87 -3.63 14.25 6.36
C VAL A 87 -5.13 14.06 6.53
N PHE A 88 -5.57 12.93 7.07
CA PHE A 88 -6.99 12.61 7.25
C PHE A 88 -7.49 12.95 8.66
N PRO A 89 -8.80 13.20 8.84
CA PRO A 89 -9.45 13.16 10.15
C PRO A 89 -9.24 11.81 10.84
N ASP A 90 -9.24 11.78 12.18
CA ASP A 90 -8.94 10.58 12.97
C ASP A 90 -9.72 9.32 12.54
N SER A 91 -11.02 9.47 12.24
CA SER A 91 -11.90 8.38 11.78
C SER A 91 -11.42 7.78 10.45
N ILE A 92 -11.13 8.62 9.47
CA ILE A 92 -10.65 8.21 8.15
C ILE A 92 -9.20 7.73 8.22
N ALA A 93 -8.37 8.34 9.08
CA ALA A 93 -7.00 7.89 9.30
C ALA A 93 -6.97 6.45 9.84
N GLU A 94 -7.87 6.09 10.76
CA GLU A 94 -8.00 4.71 11.26
C GLU A 94 -8.45 3.73 10.15
N ALA A 95 -9.43 4.13 9.34
CA ALA A 95 -9.89 3.33 8.21
C ALA A 95 -8.82 3.16 7.13
N TRP A 96 -8.06 4.22 6.85
CA TRP A 96 -6.92 4.21 5.94
C TRP A 96 -5.83 3.26 6.40
N LEU A 97 -5.45 3.32 7.67
CA LEU A 97 -4.46 2.41 8.25
C LEU A 97 -4.92 0.95 8.16
N SER A 98 -6.20 0.69 8.44
CA SER A 98 -6.77 -0.66 8.31
C SER A 98 -6.74 -1.18 6.87
N TYR A 99 -7.05 -0.30 5.91
CA TYR A 99 -6.97 -0.61 4.48
C TYR A 99 -5.52 -0.82 4.02
N LEU A 100 -4.57 -0.03 4.52
CA LEU A 100 -3.15 -0.17 4.22
C LEU A 100 -2.58 -1.49 4.80
N ASP A 101 -2.92 -1.83 6.03
CA ASP A 101 -2.53 -3.09 6.67
C ASP A 101 -3.08 -4.30 5.89
N ALA A 102 -4.34 -4.22 5.45
CA ALA A 102 -4.94 -5.26 4.64
C ALA A 102 -4.29 -5.36 3.25
N SER A 103 -3.91 -4.23 2.64
CA SER A 103 -3.18 -4.19 1.36
C SER A 103 -1.79 -4.81 1.49
N ALA A 104 -1.09 -4.54 2.59
CA ALA A 104 0.21 -5.15 2.87
C ALA A 104 0.09 -6.66 3.14
N ALA A 105 -0.96 -7.11 3.83
CA ALA A 105 -1.25 -8.53 4.01
C ALA A 105 -1.57 -9.22 2.68
N TYR A 106 -2.33 -8.56 1.81
CA TYR A 106 -2.64 -9.04 0.47
C TYR A 106 -1.39 -9.18 -0.39
N LEU A 107 -0.52 -8.16 -0.40
CA LEU A 107 0.78 -8.19 -1.10
C LEU A 107 1.65 -9.38 -0.66
N ARG A 108 1.66 -9.72 0.64
CA ARG A 108 2.44 -10.86 1.17
C ARG A 108 1.98 -12.20 0.58
N VAL A 109 0.67 -12.39 0.40
CA VAL A 109 0.16 -13.62 -0.23
C VAL A 109 0.68 -13.75 -1.66
N PHE A 110 0.77 -12.65 -2.42
CA PHE A 110 1.40 -12.68 -3.73
C PHE A 110 2.90 -12.95 -3.66
N SER A 111 3.61 -12.43 -2.65
CA SER A 111 5.03 -12.79 -2.43
C SER A 111 5.20 -14.30 -2.21
N ASP A 112 4.27 -14.92 -1.48
CA ASP A 112 4.29 -16.35 -1.22
C ASP A 112 4.00 -17.15 -2.50
N ILE A 113 3.01 -16.74 -3.28
CA ILE A 113 2.72 -17.31 -4.61
C ILE A 113 3.96 -17.21 -5.50
N GLN A 114 4.55 -16.02 -5.66
CA GLN A 114 5.73 -15.82 -6.49
C GLN A 114 6.88 -16.72 -6.05
N ARG A 115 7.16 -16.76 -4.75
CA ARG A 115 8.21 -17.62 -4.18
C ARG A 115 7.99 -19.08 -4.56
N THR A 116 6.78 -19.60 -4.38
CA THR A 116 6.44 -20.99 -4.73
C THR A 116 6.61 -21.26 -6.22
N TYR A 117 6.16 -20.35 -7.09
CA TYR A 117 6.22 -20.55 -8.53
C TYR A 117 7.60 -20.29 -9.17
N HIS A 118 8.47 -19.52 -8.51
CA HIS A 118 9.87 -19.32 -8.90
C HIS A 118 10.80 -20.44 -8.41
N GLU A 119 10.34 -21.34 -7.55
CA GLU A 119 11.10 -22.54 -7.17
C GLU A 119 11.27 -23.50 -8.36
N THR A 120 12.34 -24.30 -8.35
CA THR A 120 12.69 -25.19 -9.48
C THR A 120 11.72 -26.35 -9.69
N VAL A 121 10.76 -26.54 -8.78
CA VAL A 121 9.76 -27.61 -8.81
C VAL A 121 8.39 -26.97 -8.94
N VAL A 122 7.64 -27.40 -9.94
CA VAL A 122 6.24 -26.99 -10.13
C VAL A 122 5.42 -27.39 -8.89
N PRO A 123 4.63 -26.47 -8.30
CA PRO A 123 3.77 -26.82 -7.17
C PRO A 123 2.76 -27.90 -7.56
N ASP A 124 2.50 -28.81 -6.63
CA ASP A 124 1.45 -29.80 -6.80
C ASP A 124 0.05 -29.21 -6.55
N HIS A 125 -0.99 -30.00 -6.85
CA HIS A 125 -2.37 -29.56 -6.69
C HIS A 125 -2.72 -29.13 -5.25
N SER A 126 -2.16 -29.79 -4.22
CA SER A 126 -2.42 -29.42 -2.83
C SER A 126 -1.86 -28.04 -2.50
N VAL A 127 -0.63 -27.76 -2.91
CA VAL A 127 0.01 -26.46 -2.69
C VAL A 127 -0.74 -25.35 -3.43
N CYS A 128 -1.17 -25.60 -4.68
CA CYS A 128 -1.97 -24.61 -5.41
C CYS A 128 -3.29 -24.27 -4.68
N ILE A 129 -4.00 -25.28 -4.15
CA ILE A 129 -5.25 -25.08 -3.41
C ILE A 129 -5.00 -24.29 -2.12
N GLU A 130 -3.91 -24.55 -1.41
CA GLU A 130 -3.54 -23.81 -0.20
C GLU A 130 -3.30 -22.32 -0.51
N LEU A 131 -2.51 -22.02 -1.54
CA LEU A 131 -2.24 -20.66 -1.99
C LEU A 131 -3.52 -19.94 -2.45
N GLU A 132 -4.40 -20.59 -3.21
CA GLU A 132 -5.67 -20.02 -3.66
C GLU A 132 -6.61 -19.71 -2.49
N ASN A 133 -6.66 -20.59 -1.47
CA ASN A 133 -7.47 -20.33 -0.28
C ASN A 133 -6.95 -19.12 0.51
N GLU A 134 -5.63 -19.01 0.69
CA GLU A 134 -5.02 -17.84 1.33
C GLU A 134 -5.29 -16.56 0.54
N LEU A 135 -5.20 -16.62 -0.79
CA LEU A 135 -5.52 -15.50 -1.68
C LEU A 135 -6.98 -15.06 -1.53
N LEU A 136 -7.93 -15.99 -1.52
CA LEU A 136 -9.35 -15.67 -1.36
C LEU A 136 -9.66 -15.03 0.00
N ILE A 137 -9.01 -15.49 1.07
CA ILE A 137 -9.17 -14.91 2.41
C ILE A 137 -8.61 -13.48 2.43
N ALA A 138 -7.39 -13.28 1.91
CA ALA A 138 -6.76 -11.98 1.88
C ALA A 138 -7.50 -10.98 0.98
N ASP A 139 -7.98 -11.41 -0.18
CA ASP A 139 -8.81 -10.62 -1.09
C ASP A 139 -10.10 -10.16 -0.40
N SER A 140 -10.81 -11.10 0.25
CA SER A 140 -12.04 -10.79 0.97
C SER A 140 -11.83 -9.76 2.08
N LEU A 141 -10.72 -9.88 2.82
CA LEU A 141 -10.37 -8.96 3.89
C LEU A 141 -9.99 -7.58 3.34
N TRP A 142 -9.18 -7.53 2.29
CA TRP A 142 -8.78 -6.30 1.64
C TRP A 142 -10.00 -5.53 1.08
N ARG A 143 -10.89 -6.22 0.34
CA ARG A 143 -12.15 -5.67 -0.15
C ARG A 143 -13.06 -5.15 0.96
N HIS A 144 -13.09 -5.82 2.11
CA HIS A 144 -13.85 -5.35 3.26
C HIS A 144 -13.38 -3.97 3.74
N TYR A 145 -12.07 -3.79 3.92
CA TYR A 145 -11.52 -2.51 4.37
C TYR A 145 -11.56 -1.43 3.29
N GLU A 146 -11.36 -1.78 2.03
CA GLU A 146 -11.56 -0.92 0.87
C GLU A 146 -12.97 -0.30 0.90
N MET A 147 -13.99 -1.15 0.99
CA MET A 147 -15.39 -0.71 1.02
C MET A 147 -15.69 0.17 2.24
N ASN A 148 -15.15 -0.18 3.41
CA ASN A 148 -15.34 0.63 4.62
C ASN A 148 -14.72 2.03 4.46
N LEU A 149 -13.51 2.12 3.92
CA LEU A 149 -12.82 3.39 3.68
C LEU A 149 -13.60 4.29 2.70
N PHE A 150 -13.97 3.75 1.53
CA PHE A 150 -14.71 4.54 0.54
C PHE A 150 -16.11 4.95 1.01
N LYS A 151 -16.74 4.11 1.83
CA LYS A 151 -17.99 4.48 2.50
C LYS A 151 -17.79 5.67 3.43
N MET A 152 -16.72 5.69 4.23
CA MET A 152 -16.44 6.82 5.13
C MET A 152 -16.15 8.11 4.38
N PHE A 153 -15.38 8.05 3.29
CA PHE A 153 -15.18 9.21 2.43
C PHE A 153 -16.50 9.77 1.88
N THR A 154 -17.45 8.89 1.54
CA THR A 154 -18.79 9.30 1.07
C THR A 154 -19.64 9.89 2.20
N GLU A 155 -19.57 9.33 3.41
CA GLU A 155 -20.37 9.76 4.56
C GLU A 155 -19.89 11.10 5.16
N GLU A 156 -18.58 11.37 5.09
CA GLU A 156 -17.98 12.61 5.62
C GLU A 156 -17.96 13.77 4.62
N GLU A 157 -18.57 13.62 3.43
CA GLU A 157 -18.57 14.62 2.33
C GLU A 157 -17.16 15.07 1.94
N ILE A 158 -16.16 14.20 2.10
CA ILE A 158 -14.81 14.38 1.54
C ILE A 158 -14.81 13.95 0.05
N LEU A 159 -16.00 13.62 -0.48
CA LEU A 159 -16.33 13.24 -1.86
C LEU A 159 -17.58 13.95 -2.36
#